data_AF-A0A528AC86-F1
#
_entry.id   AF-A0A528AC86-F1
#
_cell.length_a   1.000
_cell.length_b   1.000
_cell.length_c   1.000
_cell.angle_alpha   90.00
_cell.angle_beta   90.00
_cell.angle_gamma   90.00
#
_symmetry.space_group_name_H-M   'P 1'
#
loop_
_entity.id
_entity.type
_entity.pdbx_description
1 polymer ?
#
loop_
_entity_poly.entity_id
_entity_poly.type
_entity_poly.pdbx_seq_one_letter_code
_entity_poly.pdbx_strand_id
1 'polypeptide(L)' 'MRRKEPDSCGFAAALQAIGGKWKTTLLWELHLRPYRFAELRRLLPGVSEKVLTQQLRQMEADGLI' A
#
# COMPACT_ATOMS: atom_id res chain seq x y z
N MET A 1 -13.72 -27.63 14.31
CA MET A 1 -12.93 -27.22 13.12
C MET A 1 -11.63 -26.57 13.59
N ARG A 2 -10.47 -27.22 13.41
CA ARG A 2 -9.17 -26.56 13.61
C ARG A 2 -8.91 -25.68 12.39
N ARG A 3 -8.85 -24.36 12.59
CA ARG A 3 -8.42 -23.40 11.57
C ARG A 3 -6.93 -23.64 11.37
N LYS A 4 -6.54 -24.16 10.22
CA LYS A 4 -5.13 -24.38 9.87
C LYS A 4 -4.52 -22.99 9.70
N GLU A 5 -3.65 -22.55 10.61
CA GLU A 5 -2.85 -21.34 10.39
C GLU A 5 -2.06 -21.51 9.08
N PRO A 6 -2.23 -20.62 8.10
CA PRO A 6 -1.40 -20.67 6.94
C PRO A 6 -0.27 -19.66 7.11
N ASP A 7 0.78 -20.06 7.84
CA ASP A 7 2.08 -19.37 7.79
C ASP A 7 2.78 -19.54 6.42
N SER A 8 2.04 -19.97 5.39
CA SER A 8 2.52 -20.18 4.01
C SER A 8 1.47 -19.86 2.92
N CYS A 9 0.38 -19.14 3.23
CA CYS A 9 -0.56 -18.74 2.19
C CYS A 9 -0.16 -17.39 1.60
N GLY A 10 0.28 -17.39 0.34
CA GLY A 10 0.60 -16.18 -0.42
C GLY A 10 -0.53 -15.15 -0.43
N PHE A 11 -1.79 -15.56 -0.21
CA PHE A 11 -2.91 -14.65 -0.04
C PHE A 11 -2.81 -13.79 1.23
N ALA A 12 -2.43 -14.39 2.38
CA ALA A 12 -2.27 -13.63 3.61
C ALA A 12 -1.11 -12.65 3.51
N ALA A 13 0.00 -13.07 2.88
CA ALA A 13 1.14 -12.21 2.58
C ALA A 13 0.75 -11.06 1.65
N ALA A 14 0.02 -11.34 0.56
CA ALA A 14 -0.48 -10.32 -0.36
C ALA A 14 -1.40 -9.31 0.36
N LEU A 15 -2.32 -9.79 1.20
CA LEU A 15 -3.23 -8.94 1.95
C LEU A 15 -2.49 -8.06 2.97
N GLN A 16 -1.40 -8.56 3.58
CA GLN A 16 -0.54 -7.73 4.43
C GLN A 16 0.26 -6.70 3.61
N ALA A 17 0.74 -7.08 2.42
CA ALA A 17 1.52 -6.19 1.56
C ALA A 17 0.69 -5.00 1.06
N ILE A 18 -0.57 -5.22 0.65
CA ILE A 18 -1.46 -4.16 0.13
C ILE A 18 -2.40 -3.59 1.20
N GLY A 19 -2.43 -4.19 2.38
CA GLY A 19 -3.34 -3.80 3.46
C GLY A 19 -3.01 -2.43 4.05
N GLY A 20 -3.99 -1.85 4.73
CA GLY A 20 -3.88 -0.54 5.38
C GLY A 20 -4.69 0.54 4.67
N LYS A 21 -4.73 1.73 5.28
CA LYS A 21 -5.62 2.81 4.86
C LYS A 21 -5.27 3.39 3.48
N TRP A 22 -3.99 3.35 3.10
CA TRP A 22 -3.48 4.15 1.98
C TRP A 22 -2.96 3.33 0.81
N LYS A 23 -2.39 2.14 1.04
CA LYS A 23 -1.71 1.36 -0.01
C LYS A 23 -2.62 1.00 -1.18
N THR A 24 -3.83 0.53 -0.92
CA THR A 24 -4.78 0.17 -2.00
C THR A 24 -5.16 1.36 -2.87
N THR A 25 -5.42 2.52 -2.26
CA THR A 25 -5.72 3.75 -3.02
C THR A 25 -4.50 4.23 -3.80
N LEU A 26 -3.30 4.19 -3.20
CA LEU A 26 -2.06 4.54 -3.89
C LEU A 26 -1.81 3.66 -5.11
N LEU A 27 -2.00 2.34 -4.98
CA LEU A 27 -1.85 1.40 -6.09
C LEU A 27 -2.85 1.68 -7.21
N TRP A 28 -4.12 1.91 -6.87
CA TRP A 28 -5.14 2.25 -7.85
C TRP A 28 -4.78 3.51 -8.63
N GLU A 29 -4.38 4.58 -7.93
CA GLU A 29 -4.00 5.83 -8.56
C GLU A 29 -2.75 5.65 -9.44
N LEU A 30 -1.68 5.05 -8.91
CA LEU A 30 -0.43 4.85 -9.65
C LEU A 30 -0.59 3.95 -10.87
N HIS A 31 -1.57 3.04 -10.87
CA HIS A 31 -1.93 2.25 -12.05
C HIS A 31 -2.47 3.12 -13.19
N LEU A 32 -3.20 4.20 -12.89
CA LEU A 32 -3.75 5.10 -13.90
C LEU A 32 -2.66 5.96 -14.55
N ARG A 33 -1.74 6.50 -13.74
CA ARG A 33 -0.63 7.33 -14.20
C ARG A 33 0.42 7.57 -13.11
N PRO A 34 1.65 7.98 -13.49
CA PRO A 34 2.60 8.56 -12.56
C PRO A 34 2.09 9.88 -11.96
N TYR A 35 2.43 10.09 -10.69
CA TYR A 35 2.12 11.31 -9.94
C TYR A 35 3.37 11.88 -9.28
N ARG A 36 3.43 13.21 -9.13
CA ARG A 36 4.37 13.84 -8.21
C ARG A 36 3.88 13.66 -6.77
N PHE A 37 4.81 13.68 -5.81
CA PHE A 37 4.49 13.50 -4.38
C PHE A 37 3.38 14.43 -3.87
N ALA A 38 3.42 15.72 -4.25
CA ALA A 38 2.41 16.69 -3.84
C ALA A 38 1.02 16.41 -4.42
N GLU A 39 0.94 15.80 -5.61
CA GLU A 39 -0.33 15.39 -6.23
C GLU A 39 -0.93 14.22 -5.47
N LEU A 40 -0.13 13.17 -5.17
CA LEU A 40 -0.56 12.04 -4.34
C LEU A 40 -1.06 12.48 -2.96
N ARG A 41 -0.37 13.45 -2.33
CA ARG A 41 -0.79 13.97 -1.03
C ARG A 41 -2.15 14.66 -1.07
N ARG A 42 -2.49 15.32 -2.18
CA ARG A 42 -3.79 15.98 -2.36
C ARG A 42 -4.92 14.97 -2.59
N LEU A 43 -4.62 13.82 -3.20
CA LEU A 43 -5.59 12.74 -3.42
C LEU A 43 -5.94 11.99 -2.13
N LEU A 44 -5.08 12.07 -1.11
CA LEU A 44 -5.23 11.36 0.16
C LEU A 44 -5.49 12.34 1.33
N PRO A 45 -6.73 12.83 1.51
CA PRO A 45 -7.04 13.80 2.55
C PRO A 45 -6.73 13.24 3.94
N GLY A 46 -5.95 14.01 4.70
CA GLY A 46 -5.54 13.64 6.06
C GLY A 46 -4.30 12.75 6.17
N VAL A 47 -3.64 12.42 5.06
CA VAL A 47 -2.29 11.82 5.13
C VAL A 47 -1.25 12.90 5.46
N SER A 48 -0.38 12.64 6.43
CA SER A 48 0.79 13.48 6.66
C SER A 48 1.90 13.14 5.66
N GLU A 49 2.79 14.09 5.37
CA GLU A 49 3.93 13.86 4.47
C GLU A 49 4.83 12.70 4.93
N LYS A 50 5.04 12.59 6.25
CA LYS A 50 5.79 11.50 6.86
C LYS A 50 5.13 10.14 6.58
N VAL A 51 3.81 10.04 6.77
CA VAL A 51 3.07 8.79 6.54
C VAL A 51 3.09 8.45 5.05
N LEU A 52 2.83 9.42 4.17
CA LEU A 52 2.87 9.18 2.72
C LEU A 52 4.24 8.67 2.27
N THR A 53 5.32 9.32 2.72
CA THR A 53 6.70 8.88 2.42
C THR A 53 6.96 7.47 2.92
N GLN A 54 6.53 7.16 4.15
CA GLN A 54 6.71 5.83 4.72
C GLN A 54 5.95 4.75 3.92
N GLN A 55 4.72 5.04 3.52
CA GLN A 55 3.91 4.10 2.72
C GLN A 55 4.54 3.86 1.35
N LEU A 56 4.99 4.89 0.64
CA LEU A 56 5.65 4.76 -0.66
C LEU A 56 6.93 3.94 -0.56
N ARG A 57 7.81 4.23 0.41
CA ARG A 57 9.04 3.45 0.63
C ARG A 57 8.76 1.99 0.96
N GLN A 58 7.71 1.72 1.74
CA GLN A 58 7.31 0.35 2.04
C GLN A 58 6.80 -0.36 0.78
N MET A 59 6.01 0.31 -0.05
CA MET A 59 5.54 -0.24 -1.32
C MET A 59 6.68 -0.50 -2.32
N GLU A 60 7.69 0.38 -2.40
CA GLU A 60 8.91 0.15 -3.20
C GLU A 60 9.68 -1.07 -2.68
N ALA A 61 9.86 -1.17 -1.36
CA ALA A 61 10.56 -2.31 -0.74
C ALA A 61 9.81 -3.64 -0.91
N ASP A 62 8.47 -3.59 -0.89
CA ASP A 62 7.58 -4.73 -1.14
C ASP A 62 7.51 -5.08 -2.65
N GLY A 63 8.13 -4.28 -3.54
CA GLY A 63 8.13 -4.50 -5.00
C GLY A 63 6.79 -4.20 -5.67
N LEU A 64 5.95 -3.38 -5.04
CA LEU A 64 4.62 -3.03 -5.51
C LEU A 64 4.62 -1.82 -6.46
N ILE A 65 5.63 -0.95 -6.36
CA ILE A 65 5.84 0.24 -7.20
C ILE A 65 7.31 0.38 -7.60
#